data_AF-A0A7W0TIT5-F1
#
_entry.id   AF-A0A7W0TIT5-F1
#
_cell.length_a   1.000
_cell.length_b   1.000
_cell.length_c   1.000
_cell.angle_alpha   90.00
_cell.angle_beta   90.00
_cell.angle_gamma   90.00
#
_symmetry.space_group_name_H-M   'P 1'
#
loop_
_entity.id
_entity.type
_entity.pdbx_description
1 polymer ?
#
loop_
_entity_poly.entity_id
_entity_poly.type
_entity_poly.pdbx_seq_one_letter_code
_entity_poly.pdbx_strand_id
1 'polypeptide(L)'
;ARGVQRAALRCGGTAYRESGRRFGLLLGGTGATAEADLAAELHTEFAVGPSVRVGLVTQQPAETIDDVVTRARAALTAALASRRGR
;
A
#
# COMPACT_ATOMS: atom_id res chain seq x y z
N ALA A 1 5.96 3.66 11.58
CA ALA A 1 4.63 4.26 11.83
C ALA A 1 4.56 5.67 11.26
N ARG A 2 5.40 6.62 11.71
CA ARG A 2 5.37 8.01 11.24
C ARG A 2 5.52 8.19 9.72
N GLY A 3 6.43 7.48 9.06
CA GLY A 3 6.60 7.57 7.60
C GLY A 3 5.34 7.13 6.82
N VAL A 4 4.66 6.07 7.28
CA VAL A 4 3.41 5.60 6.66
C VAL A 4 2.31 6.64 6.82
N GLN A 5 2.18 7.23 8.00
CA GLN A 5 1.21 8.30 8.26
C GLN A 5 1.48 9.53 7.40
N ARG A 6 2.74 9.92 7.21
CA ARG A 6 3.12 11.04 6.34
C ARG A 6 2.77 10.76 4.88
N ALA A 7 3.11 9.57 4.37
CA ALA A 7 2.75 9.18 3.01
C ALA A 7 1.22 9.19 2.81
N ALA A 8 0.46 8.64 3.76
CA ALA A 8 -1.00 8.68 3.69
C ALA A 8 -1.55 10.12 3.67
N LEU A 9 -1.03 11.01 4.53
CA LEU A 9 -1.45 12.43 4.53
C LEU A 9 -1.15 13.12 3.19
N ARG A 10 0.01 12.87 2.58
CA ARG A 10 0.36 13.45 1.26
C ARG A 10 -0.54 12.95 0.15
N CYS A 11 -0.97 11.70 0.23
CA CYS A 11 -1.85 11.08 -0.76
C CYS A 11 -3.35 11.25 -0.43
N GLY A 12 -3.71 12.09 0.55
CA GLY A 12 -5.12 12.33 0.92
C GLY A 12 -5.82 11.11 1.54
N GLY A 13 -5.07 10.22 2.17
CA GLY A 13 -5.56 8.95 2.71
C GLY A 13 -5.39 8.77 4.21
N THR A 14 -5.80 7.58 4.66
CA THR A 14 -5.70 7.14 6.05
C THR A 14 -4.78 5.95 6.17
N ALA A 15 -3.81 6.01 7.09
CA ALA A 15 -2.97 4.88 7.45
C ALA A 15 -3.44 4.25 8.76
N TYR A 16 -3.44 2.91 8.81
CA TYR A 16 -3.65 2.15 10.04
C TYR A 16 -2.62 1.03 10.18
N ARG A 17 -2.36 0.60 11.41
CA ARG A 17 -1.53 -0.58 11.65
C ARG A 17 -2.43 -1.81 11.62
N GLU A 18 -2.11 -2.75 10.75
CA GLU A 18 -2.85 -4.01 10.66
C GLU A 18 -2.31 -5.01 11.69
N SER A 19 -1.01 -5.32 11.64
CA SER A 19 -0.34 -6.25 12.56
C SER A 19 1.17 -6.08 12.49
N GLY A 20 1.88 -6.19 13.62
CA GLY A 20 3.36 -6.19 13.64
C GLY A 20 3.98 -5.07 12.79
N ARG A 21 4.70 -5.43 11.71
CA ARG A 21 5.33 -4.50 10.75
C ARG A 21 4.48 -4.18 9.52
N ARG A 22 3.24 -4.66 9.45
CA ARG A 22 2.28 -4.42 8.37
C ARG A 22 1.39 -3.21 8.67
N PHE A 23 1.20 -2.40 7.64
CA PHE A 23 0.36 -1.22 7.68
C PHE A 23 -0.60 -1.28 6.50
N GLY A 24 -1.85 -0.85 6.71
CA GLY A 24 -2.80 -0.58 5.64
C GLY A 24 -2.86 0.91 5.35
N LEU A 25 -3.00 1.26 4.08
CA LEU A 25 -3.31 2.61 3.64
C LEU A 25 -4.59 2.54 2.81
N LEU A 26 -5.56 3.39 3.16
CA LEU A 26 -6.80 3.58 2.40
C LEU A 26 -6.77 4.99 1.80
N LEU A 27 -6.90 5.08 0.48
CA LEU A 27 -6.98 6.34 -0.26
C LEU A 27 -8.38 6.48 -0.85
N GLY A 28 -8.96 7.68 -0.80
CA GLY A 28 -10.26 7.98 -1.40
C GLY A 28 -10.12 8.86 -2.64
N GLY A 29 -10.92 8.60 -3.68
CA GLY A 29 -11.13 9.55 -4.78
C GLY A 29 -9.99 9.67 -5.80
N THR A 30 -8.99 8.78 -5.76
CA THR A 30 -7.85 8.85 -6.66
C THR A 30 -8.02 7.90 -7.84
N GLY A 31 -8.12 8.43 -9.07
CA GLY A 31 -8.17 7.63 -10.29
C GLY A 31 -6.88 6.84 -10.56
N ALA A 32 -6.86 6.01 -11.60
CA ALA A 32 -5.79 5.04 -11.89
C ALA A 32 -4.35 5.63 -11.97
N THR A 33 -4.19 6.93 -12.26
CA THR A 33 -2.89 7.62 -12.23
C THR A 33 -2.27 7.67 -10.83
N ALA A 34 -3.06 7.55 -9.76
CA ALA A 34 -2.56 7.58 -8.41
C ALA A 34 -1.88 6.29 -7.94
N GLU A 35 -2.07 5.16 -8.64
CA GLU A 35 -1.46 3.90 -8.21
C GLU A 35 0.06 3.90 -8.36
N ALA A 36 0.55 4.32 -9.54
CA ALA A 36 1.99 4.37 -9.82
C ALA A 36 2.69 5.43 -8.97
N ASP A 37 2.05 6.60 -8.81
CA ASP A 37 2.58 7.70 -8.03
C ASP A 37 2.68 7.35 -6.53
N LEU A 38 1.70 6.61 -5.99
CA LEU A 38 1.72 6.18 -4.59
C LEU A 38 2.86 5.20 -4.27
N ALA A 39 3.08 4.21 -5.14
CA ALA A 39 4.14 3.23 -4.91
C ALA A 39 5.53 3.90 -4.94
N ALA A 40 5.73 4.84 -5.88
CA ALA A 40 6.95 5.63 -5.98
C ALA A 40 7.13 6.56 -4.77
N GLU A 41 6.05 7.20 -4.31
CA GLU A 41 6.04 8.09 -3.15
C GLU A 41 6.40 7.33 -1.86
N LEU A 42 5.81 6.15 -1.67
CA LEU A 42 6.13 5.27 -0.55
C LEU A 42 7.59 4.81 -0.63
N HIS A 43 8.09 4.43 -1.80
CA HIS A 43 9.49 4.06 -1.93
C HIS A 43 10.43 5.22 -1.63
N THR A 44 10.08 6.44 -2.01
CA THR A 44 10.85 7.65 -1.71
C THR A 44 10.84 7.97 -0.21
N GLU A 45 9.68 7.95 0.45
CA GLU A 45 9.57 8.20 1.90
C GLU A 45 10.39 7.19 2.73
N PHE A 46 10.49 5.95 2.24
CA PHE A 46 11.25 4.89 2.89
C PHE A 46 12.65 4.67 2.31
N ALA A 47 13.15 5.54 1.43
CA ALA A 47 14.46 5.39 0.78
C ALA A 47 15.63 5.39 1.78
N VAL A 48 15.55 6.23 2.83
CA VAL A 48 16.53 6.32 3.93
C VAL A 48 16.14 5.42 5.11
N GLY A 49 15.09 4.60 4.94
CA GLY A 49 14.47 3.80 5.99
C GLY A 49 14.56 2.29 5.74
N PRO A 50 13.77 1.50 6.50
CA PRO A 50 13.66 0.08 6.24
C PRO A 50 13.09 -0.15 4.84
N SER A 51 13.62 -1.15 4.13
CA SER A 51 13.04 -1.60 2.87
C SER A 51 11.57 -1.99 3.07
N VAL A 52 10.68 -1.35 2.33
CA VAL A 52 9.24 -1.65 2.33
C VAL A 52 8.83 -2.43 1.08
N ARG A 53 7.74 -3.18 1.22
CA ARG A 53 7.03 -3.80 0.10
C ARG A 53 5.60 -3.30 0.10
N VAL A 54 5.10 -3.07 -1.09
CA VAL A 54 3.78 -2.50 -1.31
C VAL A 54 3.01 -3.49 -2.18
N GLY A 55 1.86 -3.93 -1.67
CA GLY A 55 0.80 -4.52 -2.49
C GLY A 55 -0.27 -3.46 -2.64
N LEU A 56 -0.64 -3.16 -3.88
CA LEU A 56 -1.60 -2.11 -4.19
C LEU A 56 -2.75 -2.70 -4.99
N VAL A 57 -3.96 -2.26 -4.67
CA VAL A 57 -5.17 -2.64 -5.38
C VAL A 57 -6.12 -1.45 -5.38
N THR A 58 -6.81 -1.28 -6.51
CA THR A 58 -7.95 -0.38 -6.62
C THR A 58 -9.25 -1.17 -6.52
N GLN A 59 -10.19 -0.67 -5.70
CA GLN A 59 -11.53 -1.24 -5.57
C GLN A 59 -12.25 -1.21 -6.92
N GLN A 60 -12.82 -2.34 -7.31
CA GLN A 60 -13.66 -2.46 -8.48
C GLN A 60 -15.14 -2.27 -8.12
N PRO A 61 -15.98 -1.84 -9.10
CA PRO A 61 -17.42 -1.88 -8.92
C PRO A 61 -17.86 -3.29 -8.48
N ALA A 62 -18.81 -3.36 -7.54
CA ALA A 62 -19.31 -4.58 -6.90
C ALA A 62 -18.37 -5.30 -5.90
N GLU A 63 -17.13 -4.85 -5.70
CA GLU A 63 -16.29 -5.40 -4.63
C GLU A 63 -16.72 -4.88 -3.26
N THR A 64 -16.80 -5.79 -2.29
CA THR A 64 -16.88 -5.43 -0.88
C THR A 64 -15.51 -4.99 -0.36
N ILE A 65 -15.48 -4.33 0.79
CA ILE A 65 -14.20 -3.96 1.43
C ILE A 65 -13.37 -5.20 1.77
N ASP A 66 -14.00 -6.30 2.15
CA ASP A 66 -13.29 -7.55 2.46
C ASP A 66 -12.63 -8.16 1.23
N ASP A 67 -13.24 -8.05 0.05
CA ASP A 67 -12.63 -8.48 -1.22
C ASP A 67 -11.38 -7.66 -1.53
N VAL A 68 -11.47 -6.34 -1.36
CA VAL A 68 -10.35 -5.40 -1.58
C VAL A 68 -9.20 -5.72 -0.61
N VAL A 69 -9.48 -5.90 0.68
CA VAL A 69 -8.47 -6.23 1.69
C VAL A 69 -7.82 -7.59 1.39
N THR A 70 -8.62 -8.58 0.99
CA THR A 70 -8.12 -9.91 0.62
C THR A 70 -7.16 -9.84 -0.57
N ARG A 71 -7.53 -9.11 -1.63
CA ARG A 71 -6.67 -8.89 -2.79
C ARG A 71 -5.41 -8.09 -2.45
N ALA A 72 -5.51 -7.06 -1.61
CA ALA A 72 -4.37 -6.27 -1.16
C ALA A 72 -3.31 -7.15 -0.45
N ARG A 73 -3.77 -8.06 0.42
CA ARG A 73 -2.92 -9.05 1.09
C ARG A 73 -2.28 -10.03 0.11
N ALA A 74 -3.02 -10.50 -0.88
CA ALA A 74 -2.51 -11.36 -1.94
C ALA A 74 -1.42 -10.66 -2.77
N ALA A 75 -1.66 -9.42 -3.19
CA ALA A 75 -0.68 -8.59 -3.91
C ALA A 75 0.60 -8.37 -3.10
N LEU A 76 0.47 -8.08 -1.79
CA LEU A 76 1.63 -7.95 -0.90
C LEU A 76 2.41 -9.27 -0.77
N THR A 77 1.71 -10.39 -0.69
CA THR A 77 2.34 -11.72 -0.62
C THR A 77 3.12 -12.03 -1.90
N ALA A 78 2.56 -11.73 -3.07
CA ALA A 78 3.25 -11.86 -4.36
C ALA A 78 4.50 -10.95 -4.43
N ALA A 79 4.38 -9.69 -4.00
CA ALA A 79 5.51 -8.76 -3.92
C ALA A 79 6.64 -9.26 -3.01
N LEU A 80 6.30 -9.94 -1.90
CA LEU A 80 7.27 -10.57 -1.01
C LEU A 80 7.94 -11.79 -1.63
N ALA A 81 7.19 -12.61 -2.39
CA ALA A 81 7.70 -13.82 -3.03
C ALA A 81 8.70 -13.51 -4.18
N SER A 82 8.44 -12.46 -4.96
CA SER A 82 9.27 -12.05 -6.11
C SER A 82 10.75 -11.77 -5.79
N ARG A 83 11.11 -11.59 -4.51
CA ARG A 83 12.49 -11.31 -4.05
C ARG A 83 13.20 -12.50 -3.41
N ARG A 84 12.51 -13.62 -3.14
CA ARG A 84 13.13 -14.84 -2.59
C ARG A 84 13.75 -15.74 -3.67
N GLY A 85 13.44 -15.49 -4.94
CA GLY A 85 13.97 -16.23 -6.08
C GLY A 85 15.15 -15.54 -6.80
N ARG A 86 15.75 -14.50 -6.23
CA ARG A 86 16.99 -13.87 -6.71
C ARG A 86 18.06 -13.95 -5.65
#